data_AF-A0A524FLK2-F1
#
_entry.id   AF-A0A524FLK2-F1
#
_cell.length_a   1.000
_cell.length_b   1.000
_cell.length_c   1.000
_cell.angle_alpha   90.00
_cell.angle_beta   90.00
_cell.angle_gamma   90.00
#
_symmetry.space_group_name_H-M   'P 1'
#
loop_
_entity.id
_entity.type
_entity.pdbx_description
1 polymer ?
#
loop_
_entity_poly.entity_id
_entity_poly.type
_entity_poly.pdbx_seq_one_letter_code
_entity_poly.pdbx_strand_id
1 'polypeptide(L)'
;MRKKDKKSKKKSKELDDTNKNYNLKVDIVTFLSKVDELKFSAQRCLMEGNLDDAIHNAEKIIRLAILADKPSYIKEQEEFINSIAKDVQKDFLISEIEKTSKSIYKMYDKLLESNQITQAHEIVESFKHRYSDMLFFDTIKSVNDLISRDNKIWIQYISNLDKET
;
A
#
# COMPACT_ATOMS: atom_id res chain seq x y z
N MET A 1 -27.64 -59.58 12.98
CA MET A 1 -27.35 -58.54 11.97
C MET A 1 -27.06 -57.21 12.65
N ARG A 2 -26.18 -56.42 12.02
CA ARG A 2 -25.76 -55.02 12.32
C ARG A 2 -24.57 -54.83 13.28
N LYS A 3 -23.40 -54.77 12.63
CA LYS A 3 -22.12 -54.19 13.05
C LYS A 3 -22.29 -52.71 13.47
N LYS A 4 -21.49 -52.26 14.45
CA LYS A 4 -20.91 -50.91 14.43
C LYS A 4 -19.48 -50.93 14.97
N ASP A 5 -18.59 -50.48 14.09
CA ASP A 5 -17.18 -50.23 14.26
C ASP A 5 -16.88 -48.96 15.07
N LYS A 6 -15.61 -48.92 15.53
CA LYS A 6 -14.67 -47.77 15.54
C LYS A 6 -14.61 -46.80 16.74
N LYS A 7 -13.37 -46.76 17.25
CA LYS A 7 -12.45 -45.61 17.37
C LYS A 7 -12.06 -45.18 18.80
N SER A 8 -10.85 -45.61 19.13
CA SER A 8 -9.83 -45.00 19.99
C SER A 8 -9.91 -43.48 20.19
N LYS A 9 -9.89 -43.07 21.45
CA LYS A 9 -9.57 -41.70 21.92
C LYS A 9 -8.37 -41.79 22.85
N LYS A 10 -7.18 -41.49 22.32
CA LYS A 10 -5.97 -41.24 23.11
C LYS A 10 -6.00 -39.75 23.48
N LYS A 11 -6.41 -39.46 24.71
CA LYS A 11 -6.54 -38.10 25.26
C LYS A 11 -5.19 -37.68 25.87
N SER A 12 -4.68 -36.56 25.36
CA SER A 12 -4.00 -35.48 26.11
C SER A 12 -3.08 -35.87 27.27
N LYS A 13 -1.77 -35.80 27.02
CA LYS A 13 -0.79 -35.38 28.04
C LYS A 13 -0.80 -33.85 28.05
N GLU A 14 -1.53 -33.31 29.02
CA GLU A 14 -1.40 -31.97 29.61
C GLU A 14 0.05 -31.79 30.12
N LEU A 15 0.72 -30.72 29.71
CA LEU A 15 0.77 -29.42 30.41
C LEU A 15 1.45 -29.56 31.78
N ASP A 16 2.78 -29.51 31.77
CA ASP A 16 3.53 -29.05 32.93
C ASP A 16 4.87 -28.47 32.46
N ASP A 17 4.90 -27.14 32.29
CA ASP A 17 6.10 -26.30 32.37
C ASP A 17 5.67 -24.82 32.18
N THR A 18 4.81 -24.33 33.07
CA THR A 18 4.49 -22.89 33.18
C THR A 18 4.90 -22.39 34.55
N ASN A 19 6.21 -22.28 34.80
CA ASN A 19 6.77 -21.29 35.72
C ASN A 19 8.30 -21.28 35.66
N LYS A 20 8.86 -20.63 34.65
CA LYS A 20 10.22 -20.11 34.76
C LYS A 20 10.16 -18.59 34.66
N ASN A 21 10.52 -17.98 35.77
CA ASN A 21 10.62 -16.56 36.00
C ASN A 21 11.73 -15.99 35.09
N TYR A 22 11.35 -15.46 33.93
CA TYR A 22 12.28 -14.87 32.96
C TYR A 22 12.70 -13.47 33.40
N ASN A 23 13.62 -13.39 34.34
CA ASN A 23 14.49 -12.22 34.48
C ASN A 23 15.76 -12.46 33.65
N LEU A 24 15.56 -12.70 32.35
CA LEU A 24 16.63 -12.91 31.38
C LEU A 24 16.93 -11.56 30.75
N LYS A 25 17.96 -10.86 31.26
CA LYS A 25 18.71 -9.92 30.44
C LYS A 25 19.16 -10.72 29.22
N VAL A 26 18.49 -10.50 28.08
CA VAL A 26 18.90 -11.09 26.81
C VAL A 26 20.35 -10.68 26.61
N ASP A 27 21.23 -11.66 26.46
CA ASP A 27 22.62 -11.41 26.12
C ASP A 27 22.66 -10.50 24.88
N ILE A 28 23.41 -9.41 24.97
CA ILE A 28 23.35 -8.34 23.96
C ILE A 28 23.79 -8.85 22.58
N VAL A 29 24.72 -9.81 22.55
CA VAL A 29 25.17 -10.45 21.30
C VAL A 29 24.03 -11.27 20.69
N THR A 30 23.36 -12.06 21.50
CA THR A 30 22.18 -12.84 21.07
C THR A 30 21.04 -11.94 20.58
N PHE A 31 20.78 -10.83 21.27
CA PHE A 31 19.81 -9.81 20.84
C PHE A 31 20.17 -9.25 19.47
N LEU A 32 21.39 -8.74 19.31
CA LEU A 32 21.84 -8.10 18.07
C LEU A 32 21.78 -9.07 16.89
N SER A 33 22.29 -10.29 17.07
CA SER A 33 22.25 -11.33 16.02
C SER A 33 20.81 -11.63 15.58
N LYS A 34 19.87 -11.72 16.53
CA LYS A 34 18.48 -12.02 16.20
C LYS A 34 17.79 -10.85 15.51
N VAL A 35 18.11 -9.62 15.92
CA VAL A 35 17.58 -8.42 15.26
C VAL A 35 18.08 -8.32 13.83
N ASP A 36 19.37 -8.55 13.58
CA ASP A 36 19.93 -8.46 12.22
C ASP A 36 19.32 -9.51 11.28
N GLU A 37 19.13 -10.75 11.74
CA GLU A 37 18.41 -11.80 10.99
C GLU A 37 16.99 -11.35 10.63
N LEU A 38 16.26 -10.81 11.60
CA LEU A 38 14.89 -10.36 11.41
C LEU A 38 14.81 -9.14 10.49
N LYS A 39 15.76 -8.20 10.57
CA LYS A 39 15.84 -7.04 9.68
C LYS A 39 16.08 -7.47 8.24
N PHE A 40 17.03 -8.39 8.04
CA PHE A 40 17.29 -8.96 6.72
C PHE A 40 16.04 -9.66 6.16
N SER A 41 15.36 -10.46 6.99
CA SER A 41 14.11 -11.12 6.60
C SER A 41 13.00 -10.11 6.27
N ALA A 42 12.82 -9.06 7.07
CA ALA A 42 11.81 -8.04 6.85
C ALA A 42 12.04 -7.28 5.53
N GLN A 43 13.30 -6.90 5.25
CA GLN A 43 13.68 -6.25 4.00
C GLN A 43 13.45 -7.16 2.80
N ARG A 44 13.80 -8.44 2.90
CA ARG A 44 13.53 -9.41 1.85
C ARG A 44 12.03 -9.55 1.57
N CYS A 45 11.21 -9.70 2.62
CA CYS A 45 9.75 -9.78 2.48
C CYS A 45 9.19 -8.52 1.81
N LEU A 46 9.70 -7.33 2.17
CA LEU A 46 9.32 -6.07 1.55
C LEU A 46 9.66 -6.03 0.05
N MET A 47 10.87 -6.46 -0.33
CA MET A 47 11.29 -6.54 -1.74
C MET A 47 10.47 -7.54 -2.55
N GLU A 48 10.01 -8.62 -1.92
CA GLU A 48 9.13 -9.63 -2.51
C GLU A 48 7.64 -9.18 -2.53
N GLY A 49 7.31 -8.00 -1.98
CA GLY A 49 5.95 -7.47 -1.89
C GLY A 49 5.09 -8.14 -0.80
N ASN A 50 5.68 -8.98 0.04
CA ASN A 50 5.00 -9.64 1.14
C ASN A 50 5.02 -8.75 2.40
N LEU A 51 4.09 -7.80 2.41
CA LEU A 51 4.04 -6.74 3.44
C LEU A 51 3.67 -7.29 4.81
N ASP A 52 2.79 -8.29 4.90
CA ASP A 52 2.37 -8.90 6.16
C ASP A 52 3.56 -9.56 6.87
N ASP A 53 4.39 -10.31 6.13
CA ASP A 53 5.58 -10.95 6.69
C ASP A 53 6.68 -9.92 7.03
N ALA A 54 6.77 -8.81 6.28
CA ALA A 54 7.68 -7.71 6.60
C ALA A 54 7.30 -7.05 7.93
N ILE A 55 6.02 -6.73 8.13
CA ILE A 55 5.48 -6.18 9.37
C ILE A 55 5.64 -7.18 10.52
N HIS A 56 5.33 -8.45 10.30
CA HIS A 56 5.44 -9.50 11.32
C HIS A 56 6.89 -9.64 11.85
N ASN A 57 7.90 -9.53 10.98
CA ASN A 57 9.30 -9.55 11.40
C ASN A 57 9.70 -8.27 12.16
N ALA A 58 9.19 -7.10 11.77
CA ALA A 58 9.38 -5.86 12.52
C ALA A 58 8.77 -5.92 13.93
N GLU A 59 7.56 -6.50 14.07
CA GLU A 59 6.94 -6.72 15.38
C GLU A 59 7.75 -7.65 16.29
N LYS A 60 8.38 -8.69 15.72
CA LYS A 60 9.30 -9.57 16.48
C LYS A 60 10.49 -8.79 17.03
N ILE A 61 11.07 -7.89 16.22
CA ILE A 61 12.16 -7.02 16.66
C ILE A 61 11.69 -6.10 17.80
N ILE A 62 10.49 -5.51 17.70
CA ILE A 62 9.91 -4.69 18.78
C ILE A 62 9.81 -5.50 20.08
N ARG A 63 9.29 -6.74 20.02
CA ARG A 63 9.18 -7.60 21.21
C ARG A 63 10.55 -7.90 21.83
N LEU A 64 11.56 -8.19 21.01
CA LEU A 64 12.93 -8.39 21.49
C LEU A 64 13.51 -7.12 22.12
N ALA A 65 13.24 -5.96 21.52
CA ALA A 65 13.73 -4.67 21.99
C ALA A 65 13.10 -4.26 23.32
N ILE A 66 11.82 -4.58 23.55
CA ILE A 66 11.16 -4.42 24.85
C ILE A 66 11.85 -5.28 25.91
N LEU A 67 12.12 -6.56 25.62
CA LEU A 67 12.79 -7.48 26.55
C LEU A 67 14.23 -7.06 26.87
N ALA A 68 14.93 -6.43 25.92
CA ALA A 68 16.31 -6.00 26.06
C ALA A 68 16.47 -4.55 26.55
N ASP A 69 15.37 -3.84 26.82
CA ASP A 69 15.34 -2.41 27.14
C ASP A 69 16.12 -1.56 26.11
N LYS A 70 15.67 -1.65 24.85
CA LYS A 70 16.28 -1.01 23.67
C LYS A 70 15.26 -0.17 22.89
N PRO A 71 14.78 0.95 23.45
CA PRO A 71 13.72 1.76 22.84
C PRO A 71 14.05 2.32 21.46
N SER A 72 15.34 2.52 21.13
CA SER A 72 15.76 2.97 19.79
C SER A 72 15.34 2.01 18.68
N TYR A 73 15.40 0.70 18.94
CA TYR A 73 14.98 -0.32 17.98
C TYR A 73 13.46 -0.38 17.84
N ILE A 74 12.72 -0.11 18.91
CA ILE A 74 11.25 0.00 18.85
C ILE A 74 10.88 1.11 17.87
N LYS A 75 11.43 2.31 18.09
CA LYS A 75 11.17 3.48 17.25
C LYS A 75 11.53 3.23 15.79
N GLU A 76 12.69 2.64 15.52
CA GLU A 76 13.13 2.30 14.16
C GLU A 76 12.11 1.37 13.45
N GLN A 77 11.59 0.36 14.15
CA GLN A 77 10.64 -0.57 13.55
C GLN A 77 9.23 0.04 13.41
N GLU A 78 8.82 0.91 14.33
CA GLU A 78 7.57 1.69 14.17
C GLU A 78 7.64 2.59 12.94
N GLU A 79 8.79 3.26 12.70
CA GLU A 79 9.01 4.07 11.50
C GLU A 79 8.95 3.22 10.22
N PHE A 80 9.52 2.02 10.24
CA PHE A 80 9.45 1.06 9.14
C PHE A 80 8.02 0.57 8.85
N ILE A 81 7.25 0.19 9.88
CA ILE A 81 5.85 -0.21 9.70
C ILE A 81 5.02 0.97 9.15
N ASN A 82 5.27 2.18 9.66
CA ASN A 82 4.60 3.38 9.19
C ASN A 82 4.93 3.72 7.74
N SER A 83 6.16 3.45 7.25
CA SER A 83 6.48 3.64 5.83
C SER A 83 5.72 2.65 4.95
N ILE A 84 5.61 1.38 5.35
CA ILE A 84 4.81 0.38 4.62
C ILE A 84 3.34 0.82 4.54
N ALA A 85 2.77 1.26 5.66
CA ALA A 85 1.38 1.71 5.70
C ALA A 85 1.13 2.90 4.75
N LYS A 86 2.07 3.85 4.67
CA LYS A 86 2.01 4.98 3.74
C LYS A 86 2.06 4.52 2.28
N ASP A 87 2.94 3.57 1.96
CA ASP A 87 3.06 3.04 0.61
C ASP A 87 1.79 2.31 0.16
N VAL A 88 1.20 1.46 1.03
CA VAL A 88 -0.08 0.80 0.76
C VAL A 88 -1.21 1.81 0.52
N GLN A 89 -1.28 2.86 1.35
CA GLN A 89 -2.27 3.91 1.19
C GLN A 89 -2.09 4.65 -0.14
N LYS A 90 -0.84 4.95 -0.50
CA LYS A 90 -0.50 5.59 -1.77
C LYS A 90 -0.93 4.72 -2.96
N ASP A 91 -0.63 3.43 -2.94
CA ASP A 91 -0.99 2.50 -4.02
C ASP A 91 -2.50 2.39 -4.18
N PHE A 92 -3.25 2.35 -3.06
CA PHE A 92 -4.71 2.39 -3.09
C PHE A 92 -5.24 3.67 -3.75
N LEU A 93 -4.70 4.84 -3.38
CA LEU A 93 -5.09 6.12 -3.96
C LEU A 93 -4.77 6.19 -5.45
N ILE A 94 -3.60 5.70 -5.87
CA ILE A 94 -3.23 5.59 -7.29
C ILE A 94 -4.26 4.73 -8.03
N SER A 95 -4.63 3.57 -7.49
CA SER A 95 -5.61 2.68 -8.11
C SER A 95 -6.98 3.35 -8.31
N GLU A 96 -7.46 4.08 -7.29
CA GLU A 96 -8.72 4.82 -7.38
C GLU A 96 -8.65 5.99 -8.38
N ILE A 97 -7.53 6.69 -8.46
CA ILE A 97 -7.31 7.72 -9.48
C ILE A 97 -7.30 7.11 -10.88
N GLU A 98 -6.62 5.98 -11.09
CA GLU A 98 -6.61 5.30 -12.40
C GLU A 98 -8.01 4.87 -12.83
N LYS A 99 -8.78 4.32 -11.91
CA LYS A 99 -10.17 3.91 -12.16
C LYS A 99 -11.04 5.13 -12.52
N THR A 100 -10.88 6.22 -11.79
CA THR A 100 -11.59 7.48 -12.04
C THR A 100 -11.19 8.07 -13.38
N SER A 101 -9.89 8.11 -13.70
CA SER A 101 -9.34 8.55 -14.99
C SER A 101 -9.95 7.76 -16.14
N LYS A 102 -10.02 6.43 -16.05
CA LYS A 102 -10.67 5.58 -17.09
C LYS A 102 -12.15 5.91 -17.28
N SER A 103 -12.87 6.26 -16.21
CA SER A 103 -14.27 6.68 -16.31
C SER A 103 -14.40 8.03 -17.00
N ILE A 104 -13.56 9.00 -16.62
CA ILE A 104 -13.55 10.34 -17.22
C ILE A 104 -13.16 10.26 -18.69
N TYR A 105 -12.17 9.45 -19.04
CA TYR A 105 -11.76 9.24 -20.43
C TYR A 105 -12.94 8.83 -21.33
N LYS A 106 -13.80 7.92 -20.84
CA LYS A 106 -15.01 7.51 -21.55
C LYS A 106 -16.05 8.62 -21.68
N MET A 107 -16.20 9.46 -20.66
CA MET A 107 -17.11 10.61 -20.70
C MET A 107 -16.59 11.67 -21.67
N TYR A 108 -15.29 11.94 -21.59
CA TYR A 108 -14.54 12.84 -22.46
C TYR A 108 -14.70 12.46 -23.93
N ASP A 109 -14.47 11.18 -24.28
CA ASP A 109 -14.65 10.69 -25.65
C ASP A 109 -16.07 10.94 -26.18
N LYS A 110 -17.11 10.67 -25.38
CA LYS A 110 -18.51 10.89 -25.77
C LYS A 110 -18.83 12.37 -25.99
N LEU A 111 -18.27 13.25 -25.16
CA LEU A 111 -18.45 14.69 -25.31
C LEU A 111 -17.77 15.19 -26.59
N LEU A 112 -16.56 14.69 -26.89
CA LEU A 112 -15.88 15.00 -28.15
C LEU A 112 -16.65 14.50 -29.38
N GLU A 113 -17.18 13.27 -29.34
CA GLU A 113 -18.02 12.72 -30.41
C GLU A 113 -19.27 13.59 -30.66
N SER A 114 -19.78 14.23 -29.61
CA SER A 114 -20.93 15.14 -29.66
C SER A 114 -20.52 16.59 -29.94
N ASN A 115 -19.25 16.86 -30.26
CA ASN A 115 -18.67 18.18 -30.47
C ASN A 115 -18.83 19.16 -29.28
N GLN A 116 -18.98 18.63 -28.06
CA GLN A 116 -19.11 19.39 -26.82
C GLN A 116 -17.74 19.65 -26.19
N ILE A 117 -16.85 20.33 -26.93
CA ILE A 117 -15.42 20.46 -26.58
C ILE A 117 -15.21 21.20 -25.25
N THR A 118 -15.97 22.27 -24.99
CA THR A 118 -15.88 23.02 -23.72
C THR A 118 -16.23 22.15 -22.51
N GLN A 119 -17.31 21.36 -22.61
CA GLN A 119 -17.71 20.45 -21.54
C GLN A 119 -16.69 19.32 -21.35
N ALA A 120 -16.10 18.84 -22.45
CA ALA A 120 -15.03 17.84 -22.41
C ALA A 120 -13.82 18.38 -21.65
N HIS A 121 -13.42 19.63 -21.89
CA HIS A 121 -12.34 20.28 -21.17
C HIS A 121 -12.67 20.49 -19.68
N GLU A 122 -13.88 20.98 -19.36
CA GLU A 122 -14.33 21.22 -17.99
C GLU A 122 -14.28 19.98 -17.09
N ILE A 123 -14.63 18.80 -17.62
CA ILE A 123 -14.55 17.56 -16.82
C ILE A 123 -13.11 17.14 -16.54
N VAL A 124 -12.17 17.43 -17.44
CA VAL A 124 -10.73 17.15 -17.23
C VAL A 124 -10.14 18.14 -16.23
N GLU A 125 -10.49 19.42 -16.31
CA GLU A 125 -10.06 20.42 -15.31
C GLU A 125 -10.64 20.13 -13.92
N SER A 126 -11.92 19.75 -13.84
CA SER A 126 -12.55 19.33 -12.59
C SER A 126 -11.83 18.12 -11.98
N PHE A 127 -11.39 17.19 -12.81
CA PHE A 127 -10.61 16.03 -12.38
C PHE A 127 -9.23 16.43 -11.85
N LYS A 128 -8.51 17.30 -12.55
CA LYS A 128 -7.21 17.84 -12.09
C LYS A 128 -7.36 18.55 -10.75
N HIS A 129 -8.37 19.41 -10.61
CA HIS A 129 -8.61 20.16 -9.38
C HIS A 129 -8.91 19.24 -8.19
N ARG A 130 -9.70 18.17 -8.41
CA ARG A 130 -10.03 17.20 -7.35
C ARG A 130 -8.80 16.53 -6.72
N TYR A 131 -7.70 16.42 -7.45
CA TYR A 131 -6.49 15.72 -7.03
C TYR A 131 -5.26 16.64 -6.97
N SER A 132 -5.44 17.96 -6.94
CA SER A 132 -4.35 18.95 -7.00
C SER A 132 -3.31 18.82 -5.89
N ASP A 133 -3.74 18.36 -4.72
CA ASP A 133 -2.88 18.25 -3.53
C ASP A 133 -2.04 16.95 -3.53
N MET A 134 -2.25 16.06 -4.51
CA MET A 134 -1.57 14.77 -4.58
C MET A 134 -0.31 14.90 -5.45
N LEU A 135 0.86 14.93 -4.80
CA LEU A 135 2.18 15.06 -5.47
C LEU A 135 2.47 13.99 -6.54
N PHE A 136 1.82 12.83 -6.44
CA PHE A 136 2.01 11.73 -7.39
C PHE A 136 0.96 11.71 -8.52
N PHE A 137 -0.01 12.63 -8.53
CA PHE A 137 -1.08 12.66 -9.53
C PHE A 137 -0.54 12.71 -10.97
N ASP A 138 0.40 13.63 -11.22
CA ASP A 138 1.06 13.81 -12.53
C ASP A 138 2.05 12.68 -12.87
N THR A 139 2.25 11.70 -11.99
CA THR A 139 3.08 10.52 -12.29
C THR A 139 2.25 9.36 -12.85
N ILE A 140 0.92 9.44 -12.74
CA ILE A 140 0.02 8.37 -13.17
C ILE A 140 -0.16 8.45 -14.68
N LYS A 141 0.27 7.39 -15.39
CA LYS A 141 0.27 7.34 -16.85
C LYS A 141 -1.11 7.63 -17.47
N SER A 142 -2.16 7.00 -16.94
CA SER A 142 -3.52 7.18 -17.46
C SER A 142 -4.03 8.62 -17.32
N VAL A 143 -3.62 9.32 -16.26
CA VAL A 143 -3.92 10.74 -16.03
C VAL A 143 -3.18 11.60 -17.06
N ASN A 144 -1.87 11.39 -17.21
CA ASN A 144 -1.06 12.12 -18.19
C ASN A 144 -1.55 11.95 -19.62
N ASP A 145 -1.95 10.74 -20.01
CA ASP A 145 -2.49 10.47 -21.34
C ASP A 145 -3.79 11.24 -21.58
N LEU A 146 -4.68 11.31 -20.58
CA LEU A 146 -5.92 12.08 -20.63
C LEU A 146 -5.65 13.59 -20.75
N ILE A 147 -4.84 14.15 -19.85
CA ILE A 147 -4.52 15.58 -19.80
C ILE A 147 -3.80 16.01 -21.09
N SER A 148 -2.85 15.20 -21.57
CA SER A 148 -2.11 15.51 -22.80
C SER A 148 -3.01 15.53 -24.02
N ARG A 149 -4.02 14.64 -24.07
CA ARG A 149 -5.00 14.63 -25.15
C ARG A 149 -5.94 15.83 -25.08
N ASP A 150 -6.43 16.15 -23.89
CA ASP A 150 -7.26 17.31 -23.64
C ASP A 150 -6.58 18.61 -24.07
N ASN A 151 -5.35 18.85 -23.57
CA ASN A 151 -4.56 20.03 -23.93
C ASN A 151 -4.41 20.22 -25.45
N LYS A 152 -4.16 19.14 -26.20
CA LYS A 152 -4.02 19.21 -27.66
C LYS A 152 -5.32 19.65 -28.34
N ILE A 153 -6.44 19.06 -27.94
CA ILE A 153 -7.75 19.35 -28.52
C ILE A 153 -8.22 20.75 -28.13
N TRP A 154 -8.01 21.13 -26.87
CA TRP A 154 -8.36 22.45 -26.36
C TRP A 154 -7.60 23.58 -27.06
N ILE A 155 -6.29 23.44 -27.23
CA ILE A 155 -5.48 24.42 -27.98
C ILE A 155 -5.97 24.57 -29.42
N GLN A 156 -6.31 23.45 -30.09
CA GLN A 156 -6.86 23.49 -31.45
C GLN A 156 -8.21 24.21 -31.49
N TYR A 157 -9.07 23.96 -30.51
CA TYR A 157 -10.38 24.59 -30.40
C TYR A 157 -10.27 26.11 -30.22
N ILE A 158 -9.45 26.57 -29.27
CA ILE A 158 -9.21 28.01 -29.04
C ILE A 158 -8.60 28.67 -30.28
N SER A 159 -7.61 28.03 -30.91
CA SER A 159 -6.96 28.57 -32.12
C SER A 159 -7.91 28.72 -33.32
N ASN A 160 -9.00 27.93 -33.36
CA ASN A 160 -10.01 28.05 -34.41
C ASN A 160 -11.03 29.15 -34.09
N LEU A 161 -11.40 29.31 -32.82
CA LEU A 161 -12.26 30.42 -32.38
C LEU A 161 -11.63 31.78 -32.72
N ASP A 162 -10.33 31.95 -32.46
CA ASP A 162 -9.61 33.20 -32.73
C ASP A 162 -9.52 33.56 -34.23
N LYS A 163 -9.75 32.59 -35.14
CA LYS A 163 -9.76 32.81 -36.59
C LYS A 163 -11.13 33.19 -37.14
N GLU A 164 -12.19 32.95 -36.39
CA GLU A 164 -13.57 33.22 -36.78
C GLU A 164 -14.08 34.57 -36.27
N THR A 165 -13.35 35.20 -35.33
CA THR A 165 -13.55 36.57 -34.84
C THR A 165 -12.70 37.59 -35.59
#